data_AF-A0A328EJ43-F1
#
_entry.id   AF-A0A328EJ43-F1
#
_cell.length_a   1.000
_cell.length_b   1.000
_cell.length_c   1.000
_cell.angle_alpha   90.00
_cell.angle_beta   90.00
_cell.angle_gamma   90.00
#
_symmetry.space_group_name_H-M   'P 1'
#
loop_
_entity.id
_entity.type
_entity.pdbx_description
1 polymer ?
#
loop_
_entity_poly.entity_id
_entity_poly.type
_entity_poly.pdbx_seq_one_letter_code
_entity_poly.pdbx_strand_id
1 'polypeptide(L)'
;MINKELEEQFDIQIQLIQLSIKDFDKGDFLAAMNLAIRIRFLIHDTNRSVSLLTQMGYKEKLSYYDTSVECIENKGFMPGPYVGLMEFVIGNDKAFALLDHAPDCKIVSFNEWRNGKVFIDTDGASLTRKDVVFNIANKIGAHVDLNFDAGYEKIIRNHLLGIAAGDRKGGYRPIQKLEYMAIRQITHELLKSIFENYKCCYKFEGSRFIGCVLTFNI
;
A
#
# COMPACT_ATOMS: atom_id res chain seq x y z
N MET A 1 25.25 -0.49 -22.35
CA MET A 1 25.21 -1.82 -21.72
C MET A 1 24.52 -1.76 -20.37
N ILE A 2 25.01 -0.96 -19.40
CA ILE A 2 24.35 -0.76 -18.09
C ILE A 2 22.88 -0.29 -18.19
N ASN A 3 22.57 0.71 -19.03
CA ASN A 3 21.17 1.16 -19.19
C ASN A 3 20.23 0.04 -19.67
N LYS A 4 20.69 -0.83 -20.57
CA LYS A 4 19.87 -1.92 -21.10
C LYS A 4 19.55 -2.95 -20.01
N GLU A 5 20.52 -3.28 -19.15
CA GLU A 5 20.31 -4.21 -18.04
C GLU A 5 19.36 -3.61 -16.99
N LEU A 6 19.45 -2.31 -16.70
CA LEU A 6 18.52 -1.63 -15.79
C LEU A 6 17.09 -1.59 -16.37
N GLU A 7 16.94 -1.33 -17.67
CA GLU A 7 15.66 -1.40 -18.38
C GLU A 7 15.07 -2.81 -18.34
N GLU A 8 15.86 -3.85 -18.62
CA GLU A 8 15.42 -5.25 -18.51
C GLU A 8 14.98 -5.61 -17.09
N GLN A 9 15.74 -5.20 -16.07
CA GLN A 9 15.35 -5.42 -14.67
C GLN A 9 14.06 -4.67 -14.32
N PHE A 10 13.90 -3.45 -14.84
CA PHE A 10 12.70 -2.64 -14.64
C PHE A 10 11.48 -3.36 -15.22
N ASP A 11 11.54 -3.78 -16.48
CA ASP A 11 10.46 -4.50 -17.16
C ASP A 11 10.09 -5.78 -16.41
N ILE A 12 11.07 -6.54 -15.93
CA ILE A 12 10.84 -7.73 -15.10
C ILE A 12 10.09 -7.35 -13.81
N GLN A 13 10.50 -6.31 -13.10
CA GLN A 13 9.82 -5.91 -11.87
C GLN A 13 8.37 -5.48 -12.14
N ILE A 14 8.13 -4.73 -13.22
CA ILE A 14 6.78 -4.30 -13.60
C ILE A 14 5.89 -5.50 -13.94
N GLN A 15 6.39 -6.47 -14.71
CA GLN A 15 5.64 -7.70 -15.02
C GLN A 15 5.31 -8.50 -13.75
N LEU A 16 6.26 -8.65 -12.83
CA LEU A 16 6.04 -9.35 -11.56
C LEU A 16 5.03 -8.63 -10.66
N ILE A 17 5.04 -7.29 -10.65
CA ILE A 17 4.03 -6.48 -9.96
C ILE A 17 2.65 -6.73 -10.58
N GLN A 18 2.53 -6.70 -11.91
CA GLN A 18 1.26 -6.94 -12.61
C GLN A 18 0.68 -8.33 -12.33
N LEU A 19 1.53 -9.37 -12.31
CA LEU A 19 1.10 -10.73 -11.93
C LEU A 19 0.60 -10.77 -10.48
N SER A 20 1.36 -10.16 -9.56
CA SER A 20 0.99 -10.13 -8.15
C SER A 20 -0.29 -9.32 -7.90
N ILE A 21 -0.53 -8.25 -8.67
CA ILE A 21 -1.81 -7.51 -8.66
C ILE A 21 -2.96 -8.43 -9.07
N LYS A 22 -2.80 -9.20 -10.16
CA LYS A 22 -3.84 -10.12 -10.64
C LYS A 22 -4.22 -11.17 -9.61
N ASP A 23 -3.23 -11.73 -8.91
CA ASP A 23 -3.47 -12.73 -7.86
C ASP A 23 -4.12 -12.09 -6.62
N PHE A 24 -3.61 -10.92 -6.21
CA PHE A 24 -4.18 -10.15 -5.11
C PHE A 24 -5.65 -9.81 -5.35
N ASP A 25 -5.97 -9.27 -6.53
CA ASP A 25 -7.31 -8.82 -6.89
C ASP A 25 -8.27 -10.01 -7.10
N LYS A 26 -7.77 -11.24 -7.28
CA LYS A 26 -8.58 -12.48 -7.26
C LYS A 26 -8.84 -13.02 -5.85
N GLY A 27 -8.25 -12.41 -4.82
CA GLY A 27 -8.41 -12.78 -3.41
C GLY A 27 -7.22 -13.51 -2.81
N ASP A 28 -6.13 -13.74 -3.57
CA ASP A 28 -4.88 -14.25 -3.00
C ASP A 28 -4.07 -13.09 -2.39
N PHE A 29 -4.50 -12.66 -1.21
CA PHE A 29 -3.89 -11.51 -0.54
C PHE A 29 -2.45 -11.73 -0.09
N LEU A 30 -1.92 -12.96 -0.11
CA LEU A 30 -0.49 -13.21 0.14
C LEU A 30 0.39 -12.59 -0.96
N ALA A 31 -0.16 -12.35 -2.15
CA ALA A 31 0.53 -11.62 -3.21
C ALA A 31 0.97 -10.21 -2.79
N ALA A 32 0.40 -9.62 -1.72
CA ALA A 32 0.91 -8.38 -1.14
C ALA A 32 2.37 -8.47 -0.66
N MET A 33 2.84 -9.65 -0.24
CA MET A 33 4.24 -9.84 0.13
C MET A 33 5.15 -9.64 -1.07
N ASN A 34 4.78 -10.21 -2.23
CA ASN A 34 5.50 -10.01 -3.48
C ASN A 34 5.48 -8.53 -3.88
N LEU A 35 4.31 -7.88 -3.82
CA LEU A 35 4.20 -6.44 -4.10
C LEU A 35 5.15 -5.61 -3.23
N ALA A 36 5.17 -5.86 -1.92
CA ALA A 36 6.04 -5.12 -1.00
C ALA A 36 7.54 -5.27 -1.34
N ILE A 37 7.98 -6.50 -1.65
CA ILE A 37 9.38 -6.76 -2.05
C ILE A 37 9.74 -5.96 -3.31
N ARG A 38 8.85 -5.97 -4.31
CA ARG A 38 9.08 -5.29 -5.60
C ARG A 38 9.05 -3.77 -5.44
N ILE A 39 8.12 -3.21 -4.65
CA ILE A 39 8.14 -1.80 -4.29
C ILE A 39 9.48 -1.44 -3.64
N ARG A 40 9.92 -2.19 -2.63
CA ARG A 40 11.21 -1.96 -1.96
C ARG A 40 12.37 -1.97 -2.96
N PHE A 41 12.39 -2.93 -3.88
CA PHE A 41 13.42 -3.01 -4.92
C PHE A 41 13.45 -1.76 -5.81
N LEU A 42 12.28 -1.22 -6.17
CA LEU A 42 12.15 -0.04 -7.02
C LEU A 42 12.57 1.26 -6.32
N ILE A 43 12.31 1.42 -5.01
CA ILE A 43 12.38 2.74 -4.35
C ILE A 43 13.34 2.84 -3.14
N HIS A 44 13.75 1.72 -2.55
CA HIS A 44 14.51 1.74 -1.30
C HIS A 44 16.03 1.78 -1.50
N ASP A 45 16.63 2.90 -1.12
CA ASP A 45 18.08 3.00 -0.98
C ASP A 45 18.52 2.68 0.44
N THR A 46 19.69 2.04 0.56
CA THR A 46 20.44 1.81 1.80
C THR A 46 21.91 2.13 1.54
N ASN A 47 22.72 2.14 2.59
CA ASN A 47 24.18 2.31 2.46
C ASN A 47 24.87 1.21 1.63
N ARG A 48 24.20 0.07 1.40
CA ARG A 48 24.77 -1.11 0.70
C ARG A 48 24.08 -1.44 -0.61
N SER A 49 22.95 -0.79 -0.92
CA SER A 49 22.13 -1.10 -2.09
C SER A 49 21.38 0.15 -2.53
N VAL A 50 21.45 0.45 -3.81
CA VAL A 50 20.74 1.56 -4.45
C VAL A 50 19.55 0.98 -5.21
N SER A 51 18.37 1.56 -5.04
CA SER A 51 17.14 1.13 -5.71
C SER A 51 17.16 1.36 -7.21
N LEU A 52 16.35 0.60 -7.94
CA LEU A 52 16.35 0.65 -9.40
C LEU A 52 15.99 2.05 -9.93
N LEU A 53 14.97 2.72 -9.37
CA LEU A 53 14.60 4.07 -9.83
C LEU A 53 15.66 5.12 -9.50
N THR A 54 16.46 4.94 -8.44
CA THR A 54 17.62 5.81 -8.18
C THR A 54 18.71 5.56 -9.21
N GLN A 55 19.04 4.29 -9.50
CA GLN A 55 20.07 3.95 -10.50
C GLN A 55 19.70 4.47 -11.89
N MET A 56 18.42 4.47 -12.24
CA MET A 56 17.90 5.03 -13.49
C MET A 56 17.74 6.57 -13.46
N GLY A 57 17.95 7.21 -12.31
CA GLY A 57 17.87 8.67 -12.15
C GLY A 57 16.46 9.26 -12.24
N TYR A 58 15.42 8.45 -12.00
CA TYR A 58 14.02 8.88 -12.05
C TYR A 58 13.43 9.15 -10.67
N LYS A 59 13.88 8.47 -9.62
CA LYS A 59 13.16 8.43 -8.33
C LYS A 59 12.76 9.81 -7.77
N GLU A 60 13.69 10.76 -7.74
CA GLU A 60 13.44 12.11 -7.22
C GLU A 60 12.84 13.07 -8.28
N LYS A 61 12.82 12.66 -9.55
CA LYS A 61 12.25 13.45 -10.67
C LYS A 61 10.78 13.15 -10.92
N LEU A 62 10.31 11.99 -10.49
CA LEU A 62 8.92 11.61 -10.60
C LEU A 62 8.05 12.43 -9.63
N SER A 63 6.83 12.69 -10.08
CA SER A 63 5.75 13.23 -9.28
C SER A 63 4.92 12.07 -8.73
N TYR A 64 4.77 11.99 -7.41
CA TYR A 64 4.12 10.84 -6.76
C TYR A 64 2.66 11.12 -6.44
N TYR A 65 1.81 10.16 -6.77
CA TYR A 65 0.39 10.18 -6.43
C TYR A 65 0.19 9.83 -4.96
N ASP A 66 -0.41 10.75 -4.22
CA ASP A 66 -0.89 10.52 -2.85
C ASP A 66 -2.41 10.51 -2.86
N THR A 67 -2.98 9.33 -2.61
CA THR A 67 -4.42 9.07 -2.55
C THR A 67 -4.95 8.96 -1.12
N SER A 68 -4.16 9.40 -0.14
CA SER A 68 -4.57 9.34 1.27
C SER A 68 -5.72 10.29 1.54
N VAL A 69 -6.75 9.76 2.24
CA VAL A 69 -7.84 10.58 2.78
C VAL A 69 -7.25 11.58 3.78
N GLU A 70 -7.71 12.82 3.75
CA GLU A 70 -7.20 13.85 4.64
C GLU A 70 -7.37 13.46 6.13
N CYS A 71 -6.26 13.50 6.86
CA CYS A 71 -6.28 13.27 8.30
C CYS A 71 -6.71 14.56 9.01
N ILE A 72 -7.94 14.61 9.50
CA ILE A 72 -8.44 15.76 10.26
C ILE A 72 -7.91 15.68 11.70
N GLU A 73 -6.67 16.14 11.91
CA GLU A 73 -6.08 16.32 13.24
C GLU A 73 -6.56 17.66 13.84
N ASN A 74 -7.77 17.69 14.41
CA ASN A 74 -8.28 18.92 15.04
C ASN A 74 -7.66 19.10 16.44
N LYS A 75 -6.70 20.03 16.57
CA LYS A 75 -6.22 20.59 17.85
C LYS A 75 -5.91 19.54 18.95
N GLY A 76 -5.24 18.45 18.58
CA GLY A 76 -4.83 17.41 19.53
C GLY A 76 -5.92 16.41 19.94
N PHE A 77 -7.09 16.43 19.29
CA PHE A 77 -8.11 15.40 19.44
C PHE A 77 -8.28 14.63 18.13
N MET A 78 -7.85 13.36 18.12
CA MET A 78 -8.14 12.43 17.03
C MET A 78 -9.36 11.59 17.46
N PRO A 79 -10.54 11.74 16.81
CA PRO A 79 -11.79 11.12 17.26
C PRO A 79 -11.82 9.58 17.10
N GLY A 80 -10.74 8.99 16.60
CA GLY A 80 -10.59 7.55 16.38
C GLY A 80 -9.31 7.26 15.61
N PRO A 81 -9.01 5.97 15.33
CA PRO A 81 -7.90 5.59 14.46
C PRO A 81 -7.99 6.25 13.08
N TYR A 82 -6.85 6.51 12.47
CA TYR A 82 -6.75 6.94 11.07
C TYR A 82 -6.29 5.79 10.17
N VAL A 83 -6.91 5.72 8.99
CA VAL A 83 -6.70 4.72 7.93
C VAL A 83 -6.79 5.43 6.58
N GLY A 84 -5.65 5.86 6.04
CA GLY A 84 -5.62 6.79 4.92
C GLY A 84 -5.85 6.19 3.55
N LEU A 85 -5.56 4.89 3.36
CA LEU A 85 -5.40 4.27 2.04
C LEU A 85 -6.49 3.24 1.66
N MET A 86 -7.59 3.21 2.40
CA MET A 86 -8.63 2.20 2.23
C MET A 86 -10.00 2.69 2.66
N GLU A 87 -11.02 1.99 2.19
CA GLU A 87 -12.40 2.18 2.61
C GLU A 87 -12.95 0.90 3.26
N PHE A 88 -13.93 1.09 4.15
CA PHE A 88 -14.69 0.00 4.77
C PHE A 88 -16.10 -0.01 4.23
N VAL A 89 -16.59 -1.21 3.91
CA VAL A 89 -18.00 -1.39 3.57
C VAL A 89 -18.77 -1.67 4.86
N ILE A 90 -19.64 -0.73 5.26
CA ILE A 90 -20.49 -0.88 6.44
C ILE A 90 -21.31 -2.19 6.33
N GLY A 91 -21.25 -3.02 7.38
CA GLY A 91 -21.94 -4.32 7.44
C GLY A 91 -21.16 -5.49 6.81
N ASN A 92 -19.94 -5.25 6.32
CA ASN A 92 -19.00 -6.27 5.86
C ASN A 92 -17.73 -6.24 6.73
N ASP A 93 -17.09 -7.39 6.91
CA ASP A 93 -15.85 -7.52 7.70
C ASP A 93 -14.58 -7.27 6.85
N LYS A 94 -14.72 -6.47 5.78
CA LYS A 94 -13.69 -6.31 4.75
C LYS A 94 -13.36 -4.85 4.48
N ALA A 95 -12.07 -4.59 4.38
CA ALA A 95 -11.52 -3.37 3.82
C ALA A 95 -11.14 -3.58 2.35
N PHE A 96 -11.12 -2.50 1.58
CA PHE A 96 -10.68 -2.49 0.19
C PHE A 96 -9.74 -1.31 -0.08
N ALA A 97 -8.70 -1.53 -0.88
CA ALA A 97 -7.88 -0.44 -1.41
C ALA A 97 -8.74 0.48 -2.30
N LEU A 98 -8.54 1.80 -2.21
CA LEU A 98 -9.37 2.78 -2.95
C LEU A 98 -9.17 2.70 -4.47
N LEU A 99 -7.96 2.39 -4.92
CA LEU A 99 -7.48 2.49 -6.30
C LEU A 99 -7.88 3.85 -6.92
N ASP A 100 -8.40 3.85 -8.15
CA ASP A 100 -8.88 5.06 -8.84
C ASP A 100 -10.17 5.65 -8.22
N HIS A 101 -10.76 5.03 -7.20
CA HIS A 101 -11.94 5.57 -6.50
C HIS A 101 -11.57 6.51 -5.34
N ALA A 102 -10.29 6.77 -5.09
CA ALA A 102 -9.87 7.73 -4.08
C ALA A 102 -10.42 9.13 -4.42
N PRO A 103 -11.19 9.77 -3.51
CA PRO A 103 -11.85 11.04 -3.79
C PRO A 103 -10.85 12.19 -3.93
N ASP A 104 -9.75 12.12 -3.17
CA ASP A 104 -8.69 13.10 -3.17
C ASP A 104 -7.41 12.49 -3.75
N CYS A 105 -6.75 13.25 -4.63
CA CYS A 105 -5.48 12.88 -5.22
C CYS A 105 -4.56 14.09 -5.23
N LYS A 106 -3.46 14.00 -4.47
CA LYS A 106 -2.41 15.01 -4.41
C LYS A 106 -1.21 14.51 -5.18
N ILE A 107 -0.48 15.44 -5.80
CA ILE A 107 0.82 15.16 -6.40
C ILE A 107 1.88 15.74 -5.48
N VAL A 108 2.79 14.89 -5.00
CA VAL A 108 3.79 15.24 -3.98
C VAL A 108 5.18 14.75 -4.37
N SER A 109 6.21 15.21 -3.66
CA SER A 109 7.58 14.71 -3.83
C SER A 109 7.73 13.26 -3.33
N PHE A 110 8.79 12.56 -3.76
CA PHE A 110 9.07 11.20 -3.27
C PHE A 110 9.18 11.14 -1.73
N ASN A 111 9.86 12.12 -1.14
CA ASN A 111 10.06 12.16 0.30
C ASN A 111 8.74 12.39 1.06
N GLU A 112 7.87 13.28 0.57
CA GLU A 112 6.54 13.45 1.16
C GLU A 112 5.69 12.18 1.00
N TRP A 113 5.65 11.60 -0.21
CA TRP A 113 4.88 10.38 -0.47
C TRP A 113 5.28 9.23 0.44
N ARG A 114 6.58 8.88 0.50
CA ARG A 114 7.04 7.71 1.28
C ARG A 114 6.81 7.87 2.78
N ASN A 115 6.91 9.11 3.29
CA ASN A 115 6.74 9.42 4.70
C ASN A 115 5.29 9.81 5.04
N GLY A 116 4.38 9.83 4.07
CA GLY A 116 2.96 10.05 4.30
C GLY A 116 2.38 8.98 5.23
N LYS A 117 1.63 9.41 6.24
CA LYS A 117 0.99 8.54 7.23
C LYS A 117 -0.09 7.71 6.56
N VAL A 118 -0.12 6.42 6.84
CA VAL A 118 -1.13 5.45 6.37
C VAL A 118 -2.04 5.04 7.51
N PHE A 119 -1.47 4.81 8.68
CA PHE A 119 -2.17 4.41 9.89
C PHE A 119 -1.80 5.33 11.04
N ILE A 120 -2.76 5.68 11.88
CA ILE A 120 -2.52 6.28 13.19
C ILE A 120 -3.44 5.58 14.19
N ASP A 121 -2.90 5.05 15.28
CA ASP A 121 -3.71 4.48 16.37
C ASP A 121 -4.26 5.56 17.31
N THR A 122 -5.12 5.16 18.24
CA THR A 122 -5.73 6.07 19.23
C THR A 122 -4.73 6.73 20.18
N ASP A 123 -3.52 6.18 20.31
CA ASP A 123 -2.46 6.72 21.15
C ASP A 123 -1.49 7.62 20.36
N GLY A 124 -1.75 7.84 19.07
CA GLY A 124 -0.95 8.67 18.17
C GLY A 124 0.27 7.98 17.54
N ALA A 125 0.48 6.69 17.80
CA ALA A 125 1.49 5.93 17.07
C ALA A 125 1.06 5.82 15.60
N SER A 126 2.00 5.96 14.67
CA SER A 126 1.69 6.00 13.24
C SER A 126 2.62 5.13 12.41
N LEU A 127 2.12 4.68 11.26
CA LEU A 127 2.90 4.01 10.23
C LEU A 127 2.81 4.81 8.94
N THR A 128 3.96 5.03 8.31
CA THR A 128 4.06 5.64 6.98
C THR A 128 3.99 4.58 5.88
N ARG A 129 3.89 5.00 4.61
CA ARG A 129 3.98 4.08 3.45
C ARG A 129 5.26 3.27 3.49
N LYS A 130 6.38 3.93 3.79
CA LYS A 130 7.69 3.27 3.96
C LYS A 130 7.64 2.20 5.05
N ASP A 131 7.06 2.49 6.21
CA ASP A 131 7.03 1.55 7.33
C ASP A 131 6.19 0.31 7.00
N VAL A 132 5.04 0.49 6.34
CA VAL A 132 4.19 -0.62 5.88
C VAL A 132 4.93 -1.50 4.87
N VAL A 133 5.54 -0.89 3.84
CA VAL A 133 6.30 -1.65 2.82
C VAL A 133 7.47 -2.39 3.44
N PHE A 134 8.26 -1.74 4.30
CA PHE A 134 9.52 -2.31 4.78
C PHE A 134 9.29 -3.40 5.81
N ASN A 135 8.30 -3.26 6.69
CA ASN A 135 8.00 -4.31 7.66
C ASN A 135 7.53 -5.59 6.94
N ILE A 136 6.74 -5.48 5.86
CA ILE A 136 6.33 -6.67 5.09
C ILE A 136 7.52 -7.23 4.28
N ALA A 137 8.19 -6.39 3.49
CA ALA A 137 9.23 -6.81 2.56
C ALA A 137 10.47 -7.41 3.25
N ASN A 138 10.90 -6.83 4.37
CA ASN A 138 12.12 -7.28 5.05
C ASN A 138 11.87 -8.47 5.98
N LYS A 139 10.70 -8.57 6.62
CA LYS A 139 10.48 -9.48 7.77
C LYS A 139 9.63 -10.71 7.46
N ILE A 140 8.86 -10.67 6.37
CA ILE A 140 7.95 -11.76 5.99
C ILE A 140 8.27 -12.28 4.57
N GLY A 141 8.90 -11.46 3.72
CA GLY A 141 9.09 -11.78 2.30
C GLY A 141 10.44 -12.40 1.89
N ALA A 142 11.54 -12.12 2.61
CA ALA A 142 12.90 -12.56 2.22
C ALA A 142 13.59 -13.44 3.28
N HIS A 143 13.32 -13.17 4.55
CA HIS A 143 13.70 -13.96 5.72
C HIS A 143 12.58 -13.85 6.75
N VAL A 144 12.29 -14.90 7.51
CA VAL A 144 11.37 -14.80 8.66
C VAL A 144 12.16 -14.19 9.82
N ASP A 145 12.06 -12.88 9.97
CA ASP A 145 12.56 -12.16 11.15
C ASP A 145 11.35 -11.73 11.99
N LEU A 146 11.16 -12.37 13.14
CA LEU A 146 10.00 -12.12 14.01
C LEU A 146 10.12 -10.81 14.81
N ASN A 147 11.25 -10.09 14.71
CA ASN A 147 11.43 -8.82 15.39
C ASN A 147 10.85 -7.68 14.55
N PHE A 148 9.54 -7.43 14.63
CA PHE A 148 8.89 -6.32 13.95
C PHE A 148 9.19 -4.97 14.62
N ASP A 149 8.98 -3.87 13.90
CA ASP A 149 9.06 -2.55 14.54
C ASP A 149 7.93 -2.42 15.58
N ALA A 150 8.20 -1.78 16.72
CA ALA A 150 7.25 -1.69 17.82
C ALA A 150 5.92 -1.04 17.39
N GLY A 151 5.97 -0.02 16.51
CA GLY A 151 4.76 0.59 15.95
C GLY A 151 3.99 -0.36 15.05
N TYR A 152 4.70 -1.17 14.25
CA TYR A 152 4.08 -2.17 13.37
C TYR A 152 3.42 -3.31 14.15
N GLU A 153 4.08 -3.84 15.20
CA GLU A 153 3.46 -4.85 16.07
C GLU A 153 2.21 -4.31 16.74
N LYS A 154 2.31 -3.11 17.29
CA LYS A 154 1.20 -2.46 17.99
C LYS A 154 0.00 -2.25 17.06
N ILE A 155 0.23 -1.64 15.89
CA ILE A 155 -0.86 -1.19 15.02
C ILE A 155 -1.44 -2.34 14.20
N ILE A 156 -0.59 -3.21 13.63
CA ILE A 156 -1.01 -4.24 12.67
C ILE A 156 -1.21 -5.60 13.34
N ARG A 157 -0.22 -6.10 14.09
CA ARG A 157 -0.31 -7.46 14.66
C ARG A 157 -1.28 -7.55 15.84
N ASN A 158 -1.34 -6.49 16.66
CA ASN A 158 -2.21 -6.46 17.82
C ASN A 158 -3.61 -5.89 17.52
N HIS A 159 -3.88 -5.55 16.25
CA HIS A 159 -5.16 -4.99 15.79
C HIS A 159 -5.62 -3.75 16.60
N LEU A 160 -4.68 -2.96 17.13
CA LEU A 160 -4.97 -1.83 18.03
C LEU A 160 -5.42 -0.57 17.30
N LEU A 161 -5.70 -0.65 16.01
CA LEU A 161 -6.52 0.37 15.35
C LEU A 161 -7.91 0.45 15.98
N GLY A 162 -8.39 -0.57 16.71
CA GLY A 162 -9.72 -0.52 17.32
C GLY A 162 -10.86 -0.54 16.30
N ILE A 163 -10.55 -0.86 15.03
CA ILE A 163 -11.51 -1.03 13.96
C ILE A 163 -11.96 -2.49 13.96
N ALA A 164 -13.25 -2.70 14.24
CA ALA A 164 -13.85 -4.02 14.22
C ALA A 164 -15.21 -3.96 13.53
N ALA A 165 -15.52 -5.01 12.76
CA ALA A 165 -16.86 -5.20 12.22
C ALA A 165 -17.74 -5.86 13.28
N GLY A 166 -18.96 -5.35 13.44
CA GLY A 166 -19.98 -6.01 14.26
C GLY A 166 -20.44 -7.30 13.59
N ASP A 167 -20.48 -8.40 14.34
CA ASP A 167 -21.04 -9.66 13.87
C ASP A 167 -22.55 -9.74 14.16
N ARG A 168 -23.24 -10.66 13.49
CA ARG A 168 -24.70 -10.84 13.62
C ARG A 168 -25.15 -11.33 15.01
N LYS A 169 -24.20 -11.66 15.90
CA LYS A 169 -24.44 -12.13 17.28
C LYS A 169 -24.05 -11.07 18.32
N GLY A 170 -23.73 -9.84 17.91
CA GLY A 170 -23.32 -8.75 18.80
C GLY A 170 -21.84 -8.80 19.23
N GLY A 171 -21.03 -9.66 18.63
CA GLY A 171 -19.58 -9.68 18.80
C GLY A 171 -18.87 -8.68 17.87
N TYR A 172 -17.60 -8.42 18.13
CA TYR A 172 -16.74 -7.59 17.29
C TYR A 172 -15.58 -8.43 16.76
N ARG A 173 -15.29 -8.32 15.46
CA ARG A 173 -14.15 -9.00 14.82
C ARG A 173 -13.16 -7.98 14.27
N PRO A 174 -11.86 -8.10 14.59
CA PRO A 174 -10.83 -7.26 13.97
C PRO A 174 -10.88 -7.38 12.45
N ILE A 175 -10.78 -6.24 11.77
CA ILE A 175 -10.62 -6.25 10.31
C ILE A 175 -9.18 -6.67 10.01
N GLN A 176 -9.04 -7.80 9.33
CA GLN A 176 -7.74 -8.39 9.04
C GLN A 176 -7.16 -7.84 7.72
N LYS A 177 -5.84 -7.97 7.55
CA LYS A 177 -5.13 -7.71 6.29
C LYS A 177 -5.17 -6.25 5.83
N LEU A 178 -5.33 -5.30 6.76
CA LEU A 178 -5.30 -3.86 6.46
C LEU A 178 -3.97 -3.45 5.83
N GLU A 179 -2.87 -4.02 6.32
CA GLU A 179 -1.54 -3.83 5.79
C GLU A 179 -1.42 -4.31 4.33
N TYR A 180 -2.13 -5.38 3.97
CA TYR A 180 -2.12 -5.89 2.59
C TYR A 180 -2.94 -4.99 1.66
N MET A 181 -4.06 -4.45 2.13
CA MET A 181 -4.82 -3.43 1.40
C MET A 181 -4.00 -2.16 1.19
N ALA A 182 -3.29 -1.71 2.22
CA ALA A 182 -2.37 -0.58 2.12
C ALA A 182 -1.25 -0.85 1.08
N ILE A 183 -0.61 -2.03 1.09
CA ILE A 183 0.37 -2.38 0.05
C ILE A 183 -0.24 -2.32 -1.35
N ARG A 184 -1.46 -2.82 -1.52
CA ARG A 184 -2.15 -2.77 -2.82
C ARG A 184 -2.39 -1.34 -3.29
N GLN A 185 -2.75 -0.43 -2.38
CA GLN A 185 -2.92 0.99 -2.68
C GLN A 185 -1.58 1.68 -2.97
N ILE A 186 -0.55 1.44 -2.16
CA ILE A 186 0.81 1.98 -2.37
C ILE A 186 1.37 1.53 -3.73
N THR A 187 1.09 0.28 -4.12
CA THR A 187 1.46 -0.25 -5.45
C THR A 187 0.74 0.53 -6.55
N HIS A 188 -0.55 0.80 -6.37
CA HIS A 188 -1.34 1.56 -7.35
C HIS A 188 -0.81 3.00 -7.50
N GLU A 189 -0.56 3.69 -6.40
CA GLU A 189 0.06 5.03 -6.40
C GLU A 189 1.42 5.04 -7.12
N LEU A 190 2.30 4.09 -6.80
CA LEU A 190 3.62 4.00 -7.43
C LEU A 190 3.50 3.79 -8.96
N LEU A 191 2.61 2.88 -9.39
CA LEU A 191 2.40 2.64 -10.82
C LEU A 191 1.80 3.86 -11.53
N LYS A 192 0.87 4.60 -10.91
CA LYS A 192 0.35 5.88 -11.47
C LYS A 192 1.43 6.94 -11.59
N SER A 193 2.37 6.94 -10.66
CA SER A 193 3.51 7.88 -10.64
C SER A 193 4.53 7.58 -11.74
N ILE A 194 4.67 6.29 -12.10
CA ILE A 194 5.59 5.83 -13.14
C ILE A 194 4.96 5.90 -14.55
N PHE A 195 3.67 5.57 -14.67
CA PHE A 195 2.99 5.43 -15.95
C PHE A 195 1.78 6.37 -16.02
N GLU A 196 1.85 7.37 -16.89
CA GLU A 196 0.80 8.39 -17.07
C GLU A 196 -0.58 7.81 -17.37
N ASN A 197 -0.64 6.71 -18.14
CA ASN A 197 -1.89 6.07 -18.56
C ASN A 197 -2.35 4.92 -17.66
N TYR A 198 -1.67 4.65 -16.55
CA TYR A 198 -2.05 3.55 -15.67
C TYR A 198 -3.36 3.86 -14.94
N LYS A 199 -4.32 2.93 -15.06
CA LYS A 199 -5.59 2.95 -14.35
C LYS A 199 -5.91 1.56 -13.81
N CYS A 200 -6.44 1.49 -12.60
CA CYS A 200 -7.09 0.30 -12.06
C CYS A 200 -8.32 0.74 -11.27
N CYS A 201 -9.47 0.23 -11.66
CA CYS A 201 -10.71 0.37 -10.90
C CYS A 201 -11.32 -1.00 -10.65
N TYR A 202 -11.89 -1.15 -9.46
CA TYR A 202 -12.65 -2.35 -9.16
C TYR A 202 -14.00 -2.29 -9.88
N LYS A 203 -14.40 -3.44 -10.43
CA LYS A 203 -15.74 -3.65 -10.97
C LYS A 203 -16.59 -4.33 -9.92
N PHE A 204 -17.75 -3.75 -9.67
CA PHE A 204 -18.78 -4.29 -8.80
C PHE A 204 -20.06 -4.58 -9.60
N GLU A 205 -20.74 -5.69 -9.28
CA GLU A 205 -22.15 -5.94 -9.64
C GLU A 205 -22.93 -5.88 -8.33
N GLY A 206 -23.77 -4.85 -8.17
CA GLY A 206 -24.38 -4.56 -6.88
C GLY A 206 -23.30 -4.36 -5.80
N SER A 207 -23.34 -5.16 -4.73
CA SER A 207 -22.35 -5.14 -3.65
C SER A 207 -21.24 -6.21 -3.78
N ARG A 208 -21.17 -6.91 -4.93
CA ARG A 208 -20.21 -7.99 -5.16
C ARG A 208 -19.06 -7.53 -6.05
N PHE A 209 -17.84 -7.74 -5.57
CA PHE A 209 -16.62 -7.56 -6.35
C PHE A 209 -16.54 -8.61 -7.48
N ILE A 210 -16.29 -8.16 -8.72
CA ILE A 210 -16.18 -9.04 -9.91
C ILE A 210 -14.76 -9.04 -10.53
N GLY A 211 -13.89 -8.08 -10.18
CA GLY A 211 -12.50 -8.01 -10.65
C GLY A 211 -11.94 -6.58 -10.69
N CYS A 212 -10.63 -6.41 -10.96
CA CYS A 212 -10.08 -5.10 -11.40
C CYS A 212 -9.98 -5.06 -12.91
N VAL A 213 -10.25 -3.89 -13.53
CA VAL A 213 -9.77 -3.61 -14.88
C VAL A 213 -8.45 -2.89 -14.76
N LEU A 214 -7.36 -3.56 -15.12
CA LEU A 214 -6.05 -2.95 -15.27
C LEU A 214 -5.88 -2.54 -16.74
N THR A 215 -5.91 -1.24 -17.01
CA THR A 215 -5.56 -0.71 -18.33
C THR A 215 -4.12 -0.19 -18.28
N PHE A 216 -3.28 -0.80 -19.11
CA PHE A 216 -1.90 -0.42 -19.36
C PHE A 216 -1.78 -0.20 -20.86
N ASN A 217 -1.39 0.99 -21.29
CA ASN A 217 -0.83 1.19 -22.62
C ASN A 217 0.63 1.57 -22.41
N ILE A 218 1.53 0.70 -22.88
CA ILE A 218 2.97 0.98 -23.03
C ILE A 218 3.12 1.80 -24.32
#